data_AF-A0A9E6JRJ4-F1
#
_entry.id   AF-A0A9E6JRJ4-F1
#
_cell.length_a   1.000
_cell.length_b   1.000
_cell.length_c   1.000
_cell.angle_alpha   90.00
_cell.angle_beta   90.00
_cell.angle_gamma   90.00
#
_symmetry.space_group_name_H-M   'P 1'
#
loop_
_entity.id
_entity.type
_entity.pdbx_description
1 polymer ?
#
loop_
_entity_poly.entity_id
_entity_poly.type
_entity_poly.pdbx_seq_one_letter_code
_entity_poly.pdbx_strand_id
1 'polypeptide(L)' 'MAAYLEAALEDGDPRLVTVALGNIARAKGMTEIARKAGLGRESLYKALSNEGNPEMATFLKVVRALGIHLHATATA' A
#
# COMPACT_ATOMS: atom_id res chain seq x y z
N MET A 1 8.03 -8.08 -2.62
CA MET A 1 7.15 -7.00 -2.12
C MET A 1 7.40 -5.71 -2.87
N ALA A 2 8.58 -5.08 -2.72
CA ALA A 2 8.91 -3.83 -3.42
C ALA A 2 8.74 -3.95 -4.94
N ALA A 3 9.34 -4.96 -5.59
CA ALA A 3 9.18 -5.20 -7.02
C ALA A 3 7.72 -5.42 -7.49
N TYR A 4 6.85 -5.94 -6.62
CA TYR A 4 5.43 -6.12 -6.95
C TYR A 4 4.66 -4.81 -6.89
N LEU A 5 4.96 -3.97 -5.88
CA LEU A 5 4.41 -2.62 -5.82
C LEU A 5 4.94 -1.74 -6.96
N GLU A 6 6.23 -1.89 -7.30
CA GLU A 6 6.87 -1.18 -8.43
C GLU A 6 6.17 -1.52 -9.74
N ALA A 7 6.01 -2.81 -10.07
CA ALA A 7 5.32 -3.23 -11.28
C ALA A 7 3.87 -2.70 -11.35
N ALA A 8 3.17 -2.59 -10.21
CA ALA A 8 1.85 -2.00 -10.15
C ALA A 8 1.86 -0.47 -10.35
N LEU A 9 2.91 0.22 -9.90
CA LEU A 9 3.10 1.66 -10.13
C LEU A 9 3.46 1.94 -11.60
N GLU A 10 4.23 1.07 -12.24
CA GLU A 10 4.60 1.17 -13.67
C GLU A 10 3.40 1.00 -14.61
N ASP A 11 2.44 0.15 -14.26
CA ASP A 11 1.19 -0.02 -15.04
C ASP A 11 0.32 1.25 -15.05
N GLY A 12 0.39 2.05 -13.99
CA GLY A 12 -0.29 3.33 -13.88
C GLY A 12 -1.76 3.26 -13.43
N ASP A 13 -2.36 2.07 -13.26
CA ASP A 13 -3.71 1.92 -12.69
C ASP A 13 -3.70 2.03 -11.14
N PRO A 14 -4.33 3.07 -10.54
CA PRO A 14 -4.43 3.20 -9.09
C PRO A 14 -5.11 2.03 -8.37
N ARG A 15 -6.01 1.31 -9.05
CA ARG A 15 -6.67 0.12 -8.50
C ARG A 15 -5.67 -1.02 -8.34
N LEU A 16 -4.82 -1.25 -9.33
CA LEU A 16 -3.77 -2.28 -9.24
C LEU A 16 -2.77 -1.95 -8.13
N VAL A 17 -2.39 -0.69 -7.98
CA VAL A 17 -1.53 -0.22 -6.88
C VAL A 17 -2.17 -0.53 -5.52
N THR A 18 -3.47 -0.23 -5.36
CA THR A 18 -4.21 -0.49 -4.11
C THR A 18 -4.30 -1.99 -3.81
N VAL A 19 -4.63 -2.81 -4.81
CA VAL A 19 -4.70 -4.26 -4.69
C VAL A 19 -3.33 -4.85 -4.34
N ALA A 20 -2.26 -4.43 -5.02
CA ALA A 20 -0.90 -4.88 -4.75
C ALA A 20 -0.49 -4.55 -3.31
N LEU A 21 -0.73 -3.32 -2.87
CA LEU A 21 -0.43 -2.90 -1.50
C LEU A 21 -1.25 -3.70 -0.47
N GLY A 22 -2.53 -3.94 -0.73
CA GLY A 22 -3.40 -4.76 0.11
C GLY A 22 -2.93 -6.21 0.21
N ASN A 23 -2.51 -6.81 -0.91
CA ASN A 23 -1.96 -8.17 -0.94
C ASN A 23 -0.69 -8.28 -0.11
N ILE A 24 0.23 -7.32 -0.26
CA ILE A 24 1.46 -7.27 0.54
C ILE A 24 1.13 -7.11 2.03
N ALA A 25 0.21 -6.21 2.39
CA ALA A 25 -0.21 -5.98 3.77
C ALA A 25 -0.87 -7.22 4.41
N ARG A 26 -1.71 -7.95 3.67
CA ARG A 26 -2.31 -9.21 4.12
C ARG A 26 -1.24 -10.29 4.34
N ALA A 27 -0.32 -10.45 3.39
CA ALA A 27 0.77 -11.41 3.49
C ALA A 27 1.72 -11.14 4.67
N LYS A 28 1.89 -9.88 5.07
CA LYS A 28 2.68 -9.50 6.25
C LYS A 28 1.93 -9.55 7.58
N GLY A 29 0.61 -9.43 7.55
CA GLY A 29 -0.24 -9.49 8.73
C GLY A 29 -0.87 -8.14 9.03
N MET A 30 -2.18 -8.05 8.81
CA MET A 30 -2.91 -6.78 8.85
C MET A 30 -2.88 -6.09 10.23
N THR A 31 -2.89 -6.86 11.32
CA THR A 31 -2.82 -6.33 12.68
C THR A 31 -1.51 -5.60 12.94
N GLU A 32 -0.38 -6.16 12.50
CA GLU A 32 0.93 -5.55 12.68
C GLU A 32 1.05 -4.27 11.84
N ILE A 33 0.60 -4.32 10.59
CA ILE A 33 0.65 -3.17 9.67
C ILE A 33 -0.24 -2.03 10.17
N ALA A 34 -1.46 -2.32 10.60
CA ALA A 34 -2.35 -1.32 11.20
C ALA A 34 -1.68 -0.61 12.39
N ARG A 35 -1.08 -1.38 13.30
CA ARG A 35 -0.35 -0.84 14.46
C ARG A 35 0.83 0.04 14.04
N LYS A 36 1.68 -0.45 13.12
CA LYS A 36 2.86 0.29 12.62
C LYS A 36 2.46 1.56 11.85
N ALA A 37 1.36 1.52 11.11
CA ALA A 37 0.85 2.64 10.34
C ALA A 37 0.05 3.65 11.19
N GLY A 38 -0.29 3.31 12.44
CA GLY A 38 -1.16 4.13 13.29
C GLY A 38 -2.59 4.23 12.75
N LEU A 39 -3.11 3.13 12.21
CA LEU A 39 -4.43 3.04 11.60
C LEU A 39 -5.31 2.03 12.34
N GLY A 40 -6.62 2.24 12.29
CA GLY A 40 -7.58 1.22 12.69
C GLY A 40 -7.50 0.01 11.75
N ARG A 41 -7.68 -1.21 12.28
CA ARG A 41 -7.69 -2.42 11.46
C ARG A 41 -8.80 -2.39 10.42
N GLU A 42 -10.00 -1.97 10.81
CA GLU A 42 -11.16 -1.89 9.92
C GLU A 42 -10.95 -0.85 8.81
N SER A 43 -10.45 0.33 9.14
CA SER A 43 -10.16 1.36 8.14
C SER A 43 -9.07 0.90 7.17
N LEU A 44 -8.04 0.20 7.66
CA LEU A 44 -7.02 -0.40 6.80
C LEU A 44 -7.59 -1.47 5.86
N TYR A 45 -8.45 -2.35 6.37
CA TYR A 45 -9.12 -3.36 5.54
C TYR A 45 -10.00 -2.74 4.44
N LYS A 46 -10.77 -1.70 4.78
CA LYS A 46 -11.61 -0.99 3.82
C LYS A 46 -10.77 -0.27 2.77
N ALA A 47 -9.74 0.45 3.21
CA ALA A 47 -8.86 1.22 2.35
C ALA A 47 -8.08 0.36 1.35
N LEU A 48 -7.66 -0.86 1.75
CA LEU A 48 -6.89 -1.78 0.91
C LEU A 48 -7.72 -2.96 0.36
N SER A 49 -9.04 -2.81 0.29
CA SER A 49 -9.92 -3.77 -0.37
C SER A 49 -9.85 -3.63 -1.90
N ASN A 50 -10.42 -4.56 -2.64
CA ASN A 50 -10.41 -4.53 -4.11
C ASN A 50 -11.16 -3.30 -4.67
N GLU A 51 -12.10 -2.75 -3.91
CA GLU A 51 -12.86 -1.54 -4.23
C GLU A 51 -12.41 -0.33 -3.39
N GLY A 52 -11.32 -0.51 -2.62
CA GLY A 52 -10.78 0.52 -1.76
C GLY A 52 -10.15 1.66 -2.56
N ASN A 53 -10.14 2.84 -1.95
CA ASN A 53 -9.41 3.99 -2.45
C ASN A 53 -8.70 4.65 -1.25
N PRO A 54 -7.49 4.21 -0.89
CA PRO A 54 -6.79 4.75 0.26
C PRO A 54 -6.42 6.21 -0.04
N GLU A 55 -6.72 7.11 0.90
CA GLU A 55 -6.15 8.46 0.84
C GLU A 55 -4.62 8.38 0.78
N MET A 56 -3.99 9.33 0.08
CA MET A 56 -2.53 9.36 -0.09
C MET A 56 -1.78 9.25 1.25
N ALA A 57 -2.28 9.90 2.31
CA ALA A 57 -1.70 9.80 3.64
C ALA A 57 -1.72 8.36 4.20
N THR A 58 -2.82 7.63 3.97
CA THR A 58 -2.96 6.21 4.35
C THR A 58 -2.01 5.35 3.53
N PHE A 59 -1.97 5.55 2.21
CA PHE A 59 -1.05 4.85 1.31
C PHE A 59 0.40 4.96 1.79
N LEU A 60 0.89 6.19 2.01
CA LEU A 60 2.27 6.43 2.45
C LEU A 60 2.58 5.85 3.84
N LYS A 61 1.61 5.88 4.76
CA LYS A 61 1.75 5.24 6.08
C LYS A 61 1.91 3.73 5.96
N VAL A 62 1.11 3.08 5.12
CA VAL A 62 1.15 1.63 4.90
C VAL A 62 2.45 1.22 4.22
N VAL A 63 2.86 1.94 3.17
CA VAL A 63 4.14 1.72 2.47
C VAL A 63 5.31 1.75 3.46
N ARG A 64 5.38 2.77 4.33
CA ARG A 64 6.40 2.84 5.38
C ARG A 64 6.29 1.71 6.42
N ALA A 65 5.07 1.37 6.84
CA ALA A 65 4.83 0.28 7.79
C ALA A 65 5.28 -1.09 7.24
N LEU A 66 5.26 -1.26 5.92
CA LEU A 66 5.77 -2.42 5.19
C LEU A 66 7.29 -2.41 5.00
N GLY A 67 7.98 -1.34 5.42
CA GLY A 67 9.42 -1.18 5.20
C GLY A 67 9.79 -0.88 3.74
N ILE A 68 8.86 -0.34 2.96
CA ILE A 68 9.09 0.06 1.57
C ILE A 68 9.38 1.57 1.55
N HIS A 69 10.38 1.97 0.76
CA HIS A 69 10.69 3.36 0.48
C HIS A 69 10.29 3.69 -0.96
N LEU A 70 9.46 4.72 -1.13
CA LEU A 70 9.16 5.26 -2.46
C LEU A 70 10.24 6.25 -2.86
N HIS A 71 10.62 6.21 -4.13
CA HIS A 71 11.62 7.08 -4.72
C HIS A 71 11.04 7.78 -5.94
N ALA A 72 11.40 9.05 -6.12
CA ALA A 72 11.04 9.80 -7.31
C ALA A 72 12.27 9.87 -8.22
N THR A 73 12.12 9.41 -9.46
CA THR A 73 13.15 9.46 -10.50
C THR A 73 12.61 10.32 -11.65
N ALA A 74 13.44 11.20 -12.20
CA ALA A 74 13.07 11.92 -13.42
C ALA A 74 13.02 10.95 -14.60
N THR A 75 11.91 10.94 -15.33
CA THR A 75 11.81 10.29 -16.64
C THR A 75 12.29 11.29 -17.70
N ALA A 76 13.29 10.88 -18.49
CA ALA A 76 13.83 11.66 -19.61
C ALA A 76 12.84 11.74 -20.79
#